data_AF-A0A1G2JEL9-F1
#
_entry.id   AF-A0A1G2JEL9-F1
#
_cell.length_a   1.000
_cell.length_b   1.000
_cell.length_c   1.000
_cell.angle_alpha   90.00
_cell.angle_beta   90.00
_cell.angle_gamma   90.00
#
_symmetry.space_group_name_H-M   'P 1'
#
loop_
_entity.id
_entity.type
_entity.pdbx_description
1 polymer ?
#
loop_
_entity_poly.entity_id
_entity_poly.type
_entity_poly.pdbx_seq_one_letter_code
_entity_poly.pdbx_strand_id
1 'polypeptide(L)'
;MVADFSKKQNREKEDILFKTFVGIFLVVFLLLIFANVRLYLRKKELTDQVKNYSEQISKIQESSKKLEEQIANSEDKDYIEKVAREEANMQKSGEKAISFIMPEQDDNANQQGNNFWNNVWQKIKYFFK
;
A
#
# COMPACT_ATOMS: atom_id res chain seq x y z
N MET A 1 34.63 -72.14 -6.14
CA MET A 1 33.40 -71.79 -5.38
C MET A 1 33.38 -70.29 -5.22
N VAL A 2 32.45 -69.60 -5.87
CA VAL A 2 32.23 -68.16 -5.68
C VAL A 2 30.96 -68.04 -4.86
N ALA A 3 31.05 -67.45 -3.68
CA ALA A 3 29.89 -67.21 -2.83
C ALA A 3 29.19 -65.92 -3.29
N ASP A 4 27.91 -66.03 -3.61
CA ASP A 4 27.07 -64.91 -4.01
C ASP A 4 26.29 -64.42 -2.78
N PHE A 5 26.51 -63.18 -2.37
CA PHE A 5 25.87 -62.58 -1.19
C PHE A 5 24.64 -61.78 -1.62
N SER A 6 23.47 -62.41 -1.66
CA SER A 6 22.21 -61.70 -1.85
C SER A 6 21.81 -60.95 -0.55
N LYS A 7 22.32 -59.73 -0.36
CA LYS A 7 21.90 -58.84 0.73
C LYS A 7 20.53 -58.23 0.39
N LYS A 8 19.47 -59.00 0.62
CA LYS A 8 18.07 -58.56 0.50
C LYS A 8 17.44 -58.51 1.89
N GLN A 9 17.55 -57.39 2.61
CA GLN A 9 16.62 -57.14 3.71
C GLN A 9 16.54 -55.67 4.12
N ASN A 10 15.29 -55.18 4.15
CA ASN A 10 14.75 -53.97 4.81
C ASN A 10 14.58 -52.65 4.05
N ARG A 11 14.56 -52.64 2.70
CA ARG A 11 14.18 -51.42 1.95
C ARG A 11 12.77 -50.90 2.28
N GLU A 12 11.81 -51.78 2.58
CA GLU A 12 10.44 -51.36 2.89
C GLU A 12 10.32 -50.54 4.19
N LYS A 13 11.16 -50.81 5.20
CA LYS A 13 11.15 -50.03 6.45
C LYS A 13 11.77 -48.65 6.23
N GLU A 14 12.81 -48.55 5.41
CA GLU A 14 13.42 -47.27 5.03
C GLU A 14 12.44 -46.40 4.23
N ASP A 15 11.67 -46.98 3.32
CA ASP A 15 10.68 -46.26 2.53
C ASP A 15 9.52 -45.71 3.37
N ILE A 16 9.06 -46.46 4.38
CA ILE A 16 8.00 -46.00 5.30
C ILE A 16 8.51 -44.87 6.18
N LEU A 17 9.72 -45.01 6.75
CA LEU A 17 10.34 -43.97 7.58
C LEU A 17 10.60 -42.70 6.77
N PHE A 18 11.08 -42.83 5.54
CA PHE A 18 11.31 -41.69 4.64
C PHE A 18 9.99 -40.97 4.30
N LYS A 19 8.92 -41.70 3.96
CA LYS A 19 7.60 -41.12 3.71
C LYS A 19 7.03 -40.40 4.94
N THR A 20 7.17 -40.98 6.13
CA THR A 20 6.76 -40.33 7.38
C THR A 20 7.57 -39.05 7.63
N PHE A 21 8.88 -39.08 7.40
CA PHE A 21 9.75 -37.91 7.57
C PHE A 21 9.40 -36.79 6.59
N VAL A 22 9.14 -37.11 5.32
CA VAL A 22 8.68 -36.15 4.31
C VAL A 22 7.33 -35.55 4.69
N GLY A 23 6.40 -36.36 5.21
CA GLY A 23 5.10 -35.87 5.68
C GLY A 23 5.23 -34.88 6.84
N ILE A 24 6.03 -35.21 7.85
CA ILE A 24 6.32 -34.31 8.98
C ILE A 24 7.01 -33.04 8.50
N PHE A 25 7.99 -33.16 7.62
CA PHE A 25 8.70 -32.03 7.05
C PHE A 25 7.75 -31.08 6.31
N LEU A 26 6.81 -31.62 5.53
CA LEU A 26 5.81 -30.84 4.80
C LEU A 26 4.89 -30.07 5.76
N VAL A 27 4.44 -30.70 6.84
CA VAL A 27 3.63 -30.04 7.88
C VAL A 27 4.41 -28.90 8.55
N VAL A 28 5.66 -29.14 8.94
CA VAL A 28 6.52 -28.10 9.54
C VAL A 28 6.75 -26.97 8.54
N PHE A 29 6.99 -27.28 7.27
CA PHE A 29 7.20 -26.30 6.21
C PHE A 29 5.96 -25.41 6.01
N LEU A 30 4.75 -25.98 5.99
CA LEU A 30 3.50 -25.23 5.91
C LEU A 30 3.30 -24.31 7.13
N LEU A 31 3.62 -24.78 8.33
CA LEU A 31 3.55 -23.95 9.54
C LEU A 31 4.53 -22.77 9.48
N LEU A 32 5.75 -22.99 8.97
CA LEU A 32 6.74 -21.93 8.77
C LEU A 32 6.24 -20.88 7.78
N ILE A 33 5.68 -21.30 6.64
CA ILE A 33 5.10 -20.37 5.65
C ILE A 33 3.99 -19.55 6.29
N PHE A 34 3.05 -20.20 6.99
CA PHE A 34 1.94 -19.51 7.63
C PHE A 34 2.42 -18.48 8.67
N ALA A 35 3.40 -18.86 9.50
CA ALA A 35 4.01 -17.96 10.48
C ALA A 35 4.69 -16.76 9.80
N ASN A 36 5.43 -17.01 8.71
CA ASN A 36 6.14 -15.96 7.98
C ASN A 36 5.16 -14.96 7.35
N VAL A 37 4.10 -15.44 6.70
CA VAL A 37 3.06 -14.58 6.11
C VAL A 37 2.39 -13.72 7.18
N ARG A 38 2.01 -14.30 8.32
CA ARG A 38 1.41 -13.56 9.44
C ARG A 38 2.34 -12.47 9.98
N LEU A 39 3.64 -12.78 10.10
CA LEU A 39 4.65 -11.85 10.58
C LEU A 39 4.89 -10.71 9.57
N TYR A 40 4.92 -11.04 8.28
CA TYR A 40 5.04 -10.05 7.20
C TYR A 40 3.86 -9.07 7.19
N LEU A 41 2.62 -9.57 7.29
CA LEU A 41 1.42 -8.73 7.34
C LEU A 41 1.46 -7.76 8.54
N ARG A 42 1.80 -8.26 9.73
CA ARG A 42 1.95 -7.42 10.93
C ARG A 42 3.05 -6.38 10.76
N LYS A 43 4.21 -6.77 10.23
CA LYS A 43 5.32 -5.85 9.98
C LYS A 43 4.89 -4.73 9.02
N LYS A 44 4.18 -5.08 7.94
CA LYS A 44 3.67 -4.11 6.98
C LYS A 44 2.71 -3.12 7.66
N GLU A 45 1.73 -3.62 8.41
CA GLU A 45 0.77 -2.78 9.14
C GLU A 45 1.48 -1.81 10.10
N LEU A 46 2.44 -2.30 10.89
CA LEU A 46 3.22 -1.46 11.79
C LEU A 46 4.06 -0.42 11.04
N THR A 47 4.63 -0.79 9.89
CA THR A 47 5.41 0.14 9.06
C THR A 47 4.52 1.24 8.47
N ASP A 48 3.33 0.88 8.00
CA ASP A 48 2.35 1.83 7.46
C ASP A 48 1.85 2.78 8.57
N GLN A 49 1.61 2.27 9.78
CA GLN A 49 1.28 3.09 10.95
C GLN A 49 2.41 4.07 11.31
N VAL A 50 3.66 3.60 11.37
CA VAL A 50 4.82 4.47 11.63
C VAL A 50 4.95 5.57 10.58
N LYS A 51 4.76 5.23 9.30
CA LYS A 51 4.79 6.22 8.21
C LYS A 51 3.68 7.26 8.39
N ASN A 52 2.46 6.82 8.69
CA ASN A 52 1.33 7.73 8.91
C ASN A 52 1.57 8.66 10.11
N TYR A 53 2.04 8.13 11.24
CA TYR A 53 2.38 8.95 12.40
C TYR A 53 3.51 9.94 12.10
N SER A 54 4.55 9.53 11.37
CA SER A 54 5.62 10.43 10.94
C SER A 54 5.09 11.56 10.05
N GLU A 55 4.16 11.27 9.14
CA GLU A 55 3.55 12.28 8.28
C GLU A 55 2.68 13.25 9.08
N GLN A 56 1.91 12.75 10.04
CA GLN A 56 1.13 13.58 10.96
C GLN A 56 2.02 14.51 11.80
N ILE A 57 3.12 13.99 12.35
CA ILE A 57 4.10 14.81 13.08
C ILE A 57 4.65 15.91 12.18
N SER A 58 5.04 15.58 10.95
CA SER A 58 5.55 16.56 9.99
C SER A 58 4.52 17.65 9.68
N LYS A 59 3.26 17.27 9.44
CA LYS A 59 2.16 18.23 9.18
C LYS A 59 1.90 19.12 10.38
N ILE A 60 1.87 18.56 11.58
CA ILE A 60 1.67 19.33 12.82
C ILE A 60 2.84 20.30 13.02
N GLN A 61 4.08 19.86 12.84
CA GLN A 61 5.26 20.70 13.01
C GLN A 61 5.30 21.86 11.99
N GLU A 62 4.97 21.58 10.73
CA GLU A 62 4.83 22.61 9.70
C GLU A 62 3.72 23.60 10.04
N SER A 63 2.57 23.10 10.50
CA SER A 63 1.44 23.93 10.91
C SER A 63 1.79 24.81 12.11
N SER A 64 2.47 24.26 13.12
CA SER A 64 2.97 25.01 14.28
C SER A 64 3.94 26.10 13.86
N LYS A 65 4.91 25.79 12.98
CA LYS A 65 5.85 26.79 12.48
C LYS A 65 5.15 27.90 11.70
N LYS A 66 4.19 27.55 10.84
CA LYS A 66 3.35 28.53 10.12
C LYS A 66 2.56 29.41 11.11
N LEU A 67 2.02 28.82 12.16
CA LEU A 67 1.26 29.54 13.19
C LEU A 67 2.15 30.49 13.99
N GLU A 68 3.37 30.06 14.35
CA GLU A 68 4.36 30.91 15.02
C GLU A 68 4.77 32.09 14.13
N GLU A 69 4.96 31.87 12.83
CA GLU A 69 5.26 32.93 11.87
C GLU A 69 4.07 33.90 11.71
N GLN A 70 2.84 33.38 11.69
CA GLN A 70 1.62 34.21 11.69
C GLN A 70 1.51 35.07 12.95
N ILE A 71 1.84 34.52 14.12
CA ILE A 71 1.84 35.26 15.39
C ILE A 71 2.96 36.31 15.39
N ALA A 72 4.16 35.98 14.95
CA ALA A 72 5.29 36.91 14.95
C ALA A 72 5.05 38.11 14.04
N ASN A 73 4.34 37.90 12.92
CA ASN A 73 4.03 38.94 11.94
C ASN A 73 2.59 39.48 12.11
N SER A 74 1.88 39.17 13.19
CA SER A 74 0.47 39.57 13.35
C SER A 74 0.26 41.08 13.44
N GLU A 75 1.30 41.83 13.79
CA GLU A 75 1.30 43.30 13.87
C GLU A 75 1.93 43.96 12.65
N ASP A 76 2.50 43.18 11.72
CA ASP A 76 3.13 43.69 10.51
C ASP A 76 2.06 44.01 9.46
N LYS A 77 1.96 45.28 9.07
CA LYS A 77 0.98 45.77 8.09
C LYS A 77 1.16 45.15 6.71
N ASP A 78 2.40 44.91 6.28
CA ASP A 78 2.68 44.34 4.96
C ASP A 78 2.29 42.87 4.93
N TYR A 79 2.51 42.15 6.04
CA TYR A 79 2.06 40.78 6.23
C TYR A 79 0.53 40.66 6.26
N ILE A 80 -0.15 41.56 6.98
CA ILE A 80 -1.62 41.60 7.03
C ILE A 80 -2.20 41.85 5.63
N GLU A 81 -1.65 42.80 4.86
CA GLU A 81 -2.11 43.07 3.49
C GLU A 81 -1.90 41.85 2.59
N LYS A 82 -0.75 41.17 2.70
CA LYS A 82 -0.46 39.95 1.95
C LYS A 82 -1.47 38.84 2.26
N VAL A 83 -1.72 38.55 3.54
CA VAL A 83 -2.69 37.52 3.96
C VAL A 83 -4.11 37.89 3.52
N ALA A 84 -4.51 39.16 3.62
CA ALA A 84 -5.82 39.62 3.17
C ALA A 84 -6.02 39.42 1.66
N ARG A 85 -4.98 39.65 0.85
CA ARG A 85 -5.00 39.41 -0.59
C ARG A 85 -5.01 37.92 -0.93
N GLU A 86 -4.17 37.12 -0.28
CA GLU A 86 -3.98 35.70 -0.60
C GLU A 86 -5.09 34.80 -0.04
N GLU A 87 -5.45 34.96 1.23
CA GLU A 87 -6.43 34.09 1.91
C GLU A 87 -7.87 34.63 1.82
N ALA A 88 -8.04 35.96 1.87
CA ALA A 88 -9.37 36.59 1.86
C ALA A 88 -9.77 37.20 0.50
N ASN A 89 -8.92 37.10 -0.53
CA ASN A 89 -9.13 37.74 -1.85
C ASN A 89 -9.51 39.23 -1.75
N MET A 90 -9.04 39.92 -0.70
CA MET A 90 -9.39 41.30 -0.41
C MET A 90 -8.68 42.23 -1.40
N GLN A 91 -9.45 43.16 -1.97
CA GLN A 91 -8.97 44.10 -2.98
C GLN A 91 -8.88 45.51 -2.41
N LYS A 92 -7.88 46.26 -2.86
CA LYS A 92 -7.76 47.68 -2.51
C LYS A 92 -8.74 48.51 -3.36
N SER A 93 -9.15 49.66 -2.84
CA SER A 93 -9.96 50.61 -3.59
C SER A 93 -9.27 50.96 -4.93
N GLY A 94 -9.90 50.59 -6.04
CA GLY A 94 -9.38 50.80 -7.41
C GLY A 94 -8.90 49.54 -8.15
N GLU A 95 -8.81 48.38 -7.49
CA GLU A 95 -8.44 47.11 -8.13
C GLU A 95 -9.68 46.38 -8.71
N LYS A 96 -9.51 45.57 -9.76
CA LYS A 96 -10.59 44.79 -10.40
C LYS A 96 -10.30 43.29 -10.34
N ALA A 97 -11.23 42.51 -9.80
CA ALA A 97 -11.18 41.05 -9.86
C ALA A 97 -11.46 40.56 -11.29
N ILE A 98 -10.64 39.66 -11.80
CA ILE A 98 -10.85 38.96 -13.08
C ILE A 98 -11.01 37.48 -12.76
N SER A 99 -12.16 36.89 -13.07
CA SER A 99 -12.38 35.45 -12.98
C SER A 99 -12.25 34.81 -14.37
N PHE A 100 -11.48 33.74 -14.47
CA PHE A 100 -11.40 32.93 -15.68
C PHE A 100 -12.46 31.84 -15.60
N ILE A 101 -13.41 31.84 -16.54
CA ILE A 101 -14.35 30.73 -16.71
C ILE A 101 -13.65 29.68 -17.56
N MET A 102 -13.24 28.57 -16.95
CA MET A 102 -12.68 27.45 -17.68
C MET A 102 -13.83 26.70 -18.37
N PRO A 103 -13.74 26.35 -19.66
CA PRO A 103 -14.78 25.60 -20.34
C PRO A 103 -14.94 24.22 -19.67
N GLU A 104 -16.18 23.79 -19.46
CA GLU A 104 -16.49 22.45 -18.94
C GLU A 104 -15.81 21.41 -19.82
N GLN A 105 -14.94 20.61 -19.20
CA GLN A 105 -14.34 19.46 -19.85
C GLN A 105 -15.42 18.38 -19.91
N ASP A 106 -15.85 18.03 -21.12
CA ASP A 106 -16.81 16.96 -21.37
C ASP A 106 -16.30 15.65 -20.76
N ASP A 107 -16.82 15.28 -19.59
CA ASP A 107 -16.53 14.02 -18.86
C ASP A 107 -17.18 12.79 -19.52
N ASN A 108 -17.25 12.77 -20.86
CA ASN A 108 -17.75 11.66 -21.66
C ASN A 108 -16.62 10.71 -22.12
N ALA A 109 -15.63 10.47 -21.26
CA ALA A 109 -14.48 9.59 -21.55
C ALA A 109 -14.35 8.38 -20.60
N ASN A 110 -15.43 7.98 -19.93
CA ASN A 110 -15.38 6.86 -18.97
C ASN A 110 -16.41 5.73 -19.23
N GLN A 111 -16.44 5.22 -20.48
CA GLN A 111 -17.19 4.00 -20.83
C GLN A 111 -16.34 2.90 -21.51
N GLN A 112 -15.00 2.95 -21.42
CA GLN A 112 -14.14 1.91 -22.03
C GLN A 112 -13.67 0.81 -21.04
N GLY A 113 -14.00 0.92 -19.74
CA GLY A 113 -13.45 0.05 -18.69
C GLY A 113 -14.16 -1.30 -18.47
N ASN A 114 -15.40 -1.47 -18.94
CA ASN A 114 -16.20 -2.67 -18.63
C ASN A 114 -15.96 -3.85 -19.58
N ASN A 115 -15.45 -3.62 -20.79
CA ASN A 115 -15.31 -4.70 -21.78
C ASN A 115 -14.10 -5.61 -21.53
N PHE A 116 -13.05 -5.13 -20.84
CA PHE A 116 -11.85 -5.92 -20.56
C PHE A 116 -12.05 -6.89 -19.39
N TRP A 117 -12.55 -6.41 -18.24
CA TRP A 117 -12.78 -7.24 -17.05
C TRP A 117 -13.84 -8.32 -17.28
N ASN A 118 -14.89 -8.00 -18.02
CA ASN A 118 -15.93 -8.97 -18.37
C ASN A 118 -15.36 -10.13 -19.19
N ASN A 119 -14.48 -9.85 -20.15
CA ASN A 119 -13.84 -10.89 -20.98
C ASN A 119 -12.82 -11.74 -20.21
N VAL A 120 -12.15 -11.18 -19.21
CA VAL A 120 -11.21 -11.91 -18.34
C VAL A 120 -11.94 -12.86 -17.39
N TRP A 121 -13.02 -12.40 -16.75
CA TRP A 121 -13.84 -13.24 -15.84
C TRP A 121 -14.52 -14.42 -16.56
N GLN A 122 -14.97 -14.20 -17.80
CA GLN A 122 -15.52 -15.25 -18.65
C GLN A 122 -14.52 -16.38 -18.86
N LYS A 123 -13.29 -16.05 -19.26
CA LYS A 123 -12.23 -17.05 -19.53
C LYS A 123 -11.86 -17.86 -18.29
N ILE A 124 -11.78 -17.21 -17.12
CA ILE A 124 -11.46 -17.89 -15.86
C ILE A 124 -12.56 -18.92 -15.51
N LYS A 125 -13.83 -18.59 -15.73
CA LYS A 125 -14.96 -19.49 -15.43
C LYS A 125 -14.92 -20.81 -16.21
N TYR A 126 -14.48 -20.78 -17.47
CA TYR A 126 -14.37 -21.99 -18.30
C TYR A 126 -13.15 -22.85 -17.99
N PHE A 127 -12.14 -22.31 -17.30
CA PHE A 127 -10.94 -23.05 -16.94
C PHE A 127 -11.10 -23.90 -15.67
N PHE A 128 -12.08 -23.56 -14.83
CA PHE A 128 -12.38 -24.27 -13.58
C PHE A 128 -13.60 -25.21 -13.67
N LYS A 129 -14.08 -25.49 -14.89
CA LYS A 129 -15.11 -26.50 -15.19
C LYS A 129 -14.51 -27.55 -16.12
#